data_AF-A0A380E3P9-F1
#
_entry.id   AF-A0A380E3P9-F1
#
_cell.length_a   1.000
_cell.length_b   1.000
_cell.length_c   1.000
_cell.angle_alpha   90.00
_cell.angle_beta   90.00
_cell.angle_gamma   90.00
#
_symmetry.space_group_name_H-M   'P 1'
#
loop_
_entity.id
_entity.type
_entity.pdbx_description
1 polymer ?
#
loop_
_entity_poly.entity_id
_entity_poly.type
_entity_poly.pdbx_seq_one_letter_code
_entity_poly.pdbx_strand_id
1 'polypeptide(L)' 'MVKSQVQLRSTIMQFIMRKQQINAAKTEAQQVINNDRATPQQVNAALSKVQAAQTKINEAKALLQNKEDNSQLVNI' A
#
# COMPACT_ATOMS: atom_id res chain seq x y z
N MET A 1 23.56 -7.83 12.64
CA MET A 1 23.41 -7.33 11.25
C MET A 1 22.48 -8.16 10.37
N VAL A 2 22.55 -9.50 10.32
CA VAL A 2 21.74 -10.31 9.37
C VAL A 2 20.21 -10.22 9.61
N LYS A 3 19.75 -10.23 10.87
CA LYS A 3 18.31 -10.11 11.21
C LYS A 3 17.67 -8.80 10.73
N SER A 4 18.40 -7.68 10.79
CA SER A 4 17.92 -6.36 10.32
C SER A 4 17.79 -6.32 8.79
N GLN A 5 18.76 -6.90 8.07
CA GLN A 5 18.74 -6.98 6.60
C GLN A 5 17.60 -7.86 6.06
N VAL A 6 17.33 -9.01 6.70
CA VAL A 6 16.20 -9.88 6.31
C VAL A 6 14.86 -9.17 6.52
N GLN A 7 14.72 -8.43 7.62
CA GLN A 7 13.47 -7.71 7.90
C GLN A 7 13.27 -6.52 6.95
N LEU A 8 14.32 -5.78 6.59
CA LEU A 8 14.25 -4.71 5.59
C LEU A 8 13.80 -5.26 4.23
N ARG A 9 14.37 -6.38 3.77
CA ARG A 9 13.94 -7.04 2.52
C ARG A 9 12.47 -7.45 2.55
N SER A 10 11.99 -8.00 3.68
CA SER A 10 10.57 -8.34 3.85
C SER A 10 9.67 -7.11 3.76
N THR A 11 10.04 -5.99 4.41
CA THR A 11 9.26 -4.75 4.35
C THR A 11 9.22 -4.15 2.94
N ILE A 12 10.34 -4.19 2.20
CA ILE A 12 10.40 -3.76 0.79
C ILE A 12 9.47 -4.61 -0.07
N MET A 13 9.49 -5.94 0.10
CA MET A 13 8.59 -6.85 -0.63
C MET A 13 7.12 -6.55 -0.32
N GLN A 14 6.77 -6.32 0.95
CA GLN A 14 5.41 -5.95 1.33
C GLN A 14 4.99 -4.64 0.66
N PHE A 15 5.85 -3.62 0.65
CA PHE A 15 5.57 -2.35 -0.02
C PHE A 15 5.33 -2.52 -1.53
N ILE A 16 6.15 -3.32 -2.22
CA ILE A 16 5.96 -3.64 -3.64
C ILE A 16 4.60 -4.32 -3.88
N MET A 17 4.24 -5.30 -3.04
CA MET A 17 2.93 -5.96 -3.12
C MET A 17 1.77 -4.97 -2.91
N ARG A 18 1.88 -4.05 -1.94
CA ARG A 18 0.85 -3.01 -1.72
C ARG A 18 0.75 -2.04 -2.89
N LYS A 19 1.88 -1.70 -3.55
CA LYS A 19 1.87 -0.90 -4.79
C LYS A 19 1.10 -1.61 -5.92
N GLN A 20 1.25 -2.92 -6.07
CA GLN A 20 0.48 -3.68 -7.05
C GLN A 20 -1.02 -3.68 -6.71
N GLN A 21 -1.36 -3.91 -5.44
CA GLN A 21 -2.76 -3.90 -4.98
C GLN A 21 -3.45 -2.55 -5.22
N ILE A 22 -2.78 -1.43 -4.91
CA ILE A 22 -3.39 -0.11 -5.17
C ILE A 22 -3.51 0.19 -6.66
N ASN A 23 -2.58 -0.29 -7.50
CA ASN A 23 -2.71 -0.15 -8.95
C ASN A 23 -3.90 -0.95 -9.48
N ALA A 24 -4.11 -2.18 -9.00
CA ALA A 24 -5.28 -2.98 -9.36
C ALA A 24 -6.59 -2.29 -8.94
N ALA A 25 -6.66 -1.79 -7.69
CA ALA A 25 -7.81 -1.05 -7.20
C ALA A 25 -8.09 0.23 -8.01
N LYS A 26 -7.03 0.94 -8.45
CA LYS A 26 -7.16 2.10 -9.34
C LYS A 26 -7.70 1.71 -10.71
N THR A 27 -7.23 0.61 -11.29
CA THR A 27 -7.75 0.09 -12.57
C THR A 27 -9.23 -0.26 -12.47
N GLU A 28 -9.64 -0.97 -11.42
CA GLU A 28 -11.05 -1.30 -11.17
C GLU A 28 -11.90 -0.03 -10.98
N ALA A 29 -11.40 0.94 -10.20
CA ALA A 29 -12.09 2.22 -10.04
C ALA A 29 -12.22 2.98 -11.37
N GLN A 30 -11.19 2.97 -12.22
CA GLN A 30 -11.25 3.60 -13.53
C GLN A 30 -12.28 2.93 -14.44
N GLN A 31 -12.41 1.60 -14.39
CA GLN A 31 -13.46 0.89 -15.14
C GLN A 31 -14.87 1.31 -14.69
N VAL A 32 -15.07 1.50 -13.37
CA VAL A 32 -16.36 2.01 -12.85
C VAL A 32 -16.60 3.46 -13.26
N ILE A 33 -15.58 4.33 -13.18
CA ILE A 33 -15.67 5.73 -13.61
C ILE A 33 -16.00 5.86 -15.10
N ASN A 34 -15.44 4.98 -15.93
CA ASN A 34 -15.68 4.97 -17.37
C ASN A 34 -17.00 4.30 -17.77
N ASN A 35 -17.74 3.73 -16.82
CA ASN A 35 -19.03 3.11 -17.09
C ASN A 35 -20.16 4.12 -16.87
N ASP A 36 -20.74 4.62 -17.96
CA ASP A 36 -21.87 5.57 -17.93
C ASP A 36 -23.12 5.05 -17.18
N ARG A 37 -23.21 3.74 -16.95
CA ARG A 37 -24.30 3.09 -16.21
C ARG A 37 -23.84 2.53 -14.86
N ALA A 38 -22.72 3.00 -14.31
CA ALA A 38 -22.25 2.60 -13.00
C ALA A 38 -23.30 2.89 -11.92
N THR A 39 -23.56 1.90 -11.05
CA THR A 39 -24.48 2.08 -9.93
C THR A 39 -23.77 2.73 -8.74
N PRO A 40 -24.48 3.43 -7.84
CA PRO A 40 -23.91 3.93 -6.60
C PRO A 40 -23.20 2.85 -5.78
N GLN A 41 -23.70 1.62 -5.81
CA GLN A 41 -23.09 0.47 -5.14
C GLN A 41 -21.73 0.10 -5.76
N GLN A 42 -21.62 0.11 -7.09
CA GLN A 42 -20.34 -0.14 -7.78
C GLN A 42 -19.32 0.96 -7.48
N VAL A 43 -19.76 2.22 -7.48
CA VAL A 43 -18.91 3.36 -7.11
C VAL A 43 -18.41 3.23 -5.67
N ASN A 44 -19.31 2.95 -4.73
CA ASN A 44 -18.95 2.78 -3.31
C ASN A 44 -18.01 1.59 -3.08
N ALA A 45 -18.23 0.48 -3.79
CA ALA A 45 -17.35 -0.69 -3.71
C ALA A 45 -15.95 -0.38 -4.24
N ALA A 46 -15.84 0.30 -5.39
CA ALA A 46 -14.56 0.72 -5.94
C ALA A 46 -13.83 1.72 -5.03
N LEU A 47 -14.56 2.71 -4.49
CA LEU A 47 -14.02 3.68 -3.53
C LEU A 47 -13.46 2.99 -2.29
N SER A 48 -14.23 2.06 -1.71
CA SER A 48 -13.82 1.30 -0.52
C SER A 48 -12.55 0.50 -0.77
N LYS A 49 -12.42 -0.14 -1.94
CA LYS A 49 -11.22 -0.88 -2.34
C LYS A 49 -10.00 0.03 -2.47
N VAL A 50 -10.14 1.19 -3.12
CA VAL A 50 -9.06 2.18 -3.26
C VAL A 50 -8.62 2.69 -1.89
N GLN A 51 -9.56 3.04 -1.01
CA GLN A 51 -9.27 3.51 0.35
C GLN A 51 -8.53 2.44 1.17
N ALA A 52 -9.00 1.19 1.15
CA ALA A 52 -8.34 0.10 1.87
C ALA A 52 -6.91 -0.16 1.36
N ALA A 53 -6.69 -0.11 0.04
CA ALA A 53 -5.37 -0.23 -0.55
C ALA A 53 -4.46 0.96 -0.19
N GLN A 54 -5.02 2.18 -0.14
CA GLN A 54 -4.31 3.40 0.25
C GLN A 54 -3.86 3.37 1.72
N THR A 55 -4.70 2.90 2.64
CA THR A 55 -4.31 2.71 4.04
C THR A 55 -3.13 1.75 4.15
N LYS A 56 -3.23 0.60 3.48
CA LYS A 56 -2.21 -0.45 3.50
C LYS A 56 -0.86 -0.01 2.93
N ILE A 57 -0.84 0.84 1.90
CA ILE A 57 0.42 1.36 1.36
C ILE A 57 1.02 2.45 2.26
N ASN A 58 0.19 3.26 2.94
CA ASN A 58 0.65 4.26 3.91
C ASN A 58 1.32 3.59 5.12
N GLU A 59 0.74 2.52 5.66
CA GLU A 59 1.34 1.70 6.71
C GLU A 59 2.71 1.16 6.28
N ALA A 60 2.80 0.59 5.06
CA ALA A 60 4.04 0.07 4.53
C ALA A 60 5.12 1.16 4.35
N LYS A 61 4.73 2.38 3.94
CA LYS A 61 5.64 3.53 3.86
C LYS A 61 6.16 3.94 5.23
N ALA A 62 5.29 4.02 6.24
CA ALA A 62 5.71 4.37 7.61
C ALA A 62 6.71 3.36 8.17
N LEU A 63 6.49 2.06 7.91
CA LEU A 63 7.43 1.00 8.31
C LEU A 63 8.77 1.09 7.60
N LEU A 64 8.82 1.57 6.35
CA LEU A 64 10.08 1.80 5.64
C LEU A 64 10.81 3.03 6.20
N GLN A 65 10.11 4.15 6.40
CA GLN A 65 10.70 5.38 6.97
C GLN A 65 11.32 5.13 8.35
N ASN A 66 10.62 4.41 9.24
CA ASN A 66 11.16 4.05 10.55
C ASN A 66 12.41 3.14 10.49
N LYS A 67 12.63 2.45 9.36
CA LYS A 67 13.82 1.60 9.13
C LYS A 67 14.95 2.34 8.43
N GLU A 68 14.64 3.39 7.67
CA GLU A 68 15.65 4.31 7.13
C GLU A 68 16.16 5.23 8.25
N ASP A 69 15.26 5.68 9.13
CA ASP A 69 15.58 6.40 10.37
C ASP A 69 16.04 5.44 11.48
N ASN A 70 17.13 4.71 11.22
CA ASN A 70 17.75 3.80 12.19
C ASN A 70 18.54 4.54 13.29
N SER A 71 18.38 5.86 13.44
CA SER A 71 18.96 6.62 14.55
C SER A 71 18.56 6.03 15.92
N GLN A 72 17.39 5.39 16.02
CA GLN A 72 16.93 4.70 17.24
C GLN A 72 17.35 3.23 17.35
N LEU A 73 17.83 2.59 16.27
CA LEU A 73 18.42 1.23 16.33
C LEU A 73 19.91 1.26 16.67
N VAL A 74 20.53 2.44 16.56
CA VAL A 74 21.94 2.70 16.85
C VAL A 74 22.01 3.58 18.10
N ASN A 75 21.34 3.19 19.19
CA ASN A 75 21.77 3.60 20.52
C ASN A 75 23.00 2.75 20.85
N ILE A 76 24.17 3.30 20.56
CA ILE A 76 25.49 2.80 21.00
C ILE A 76 25.76 3.33 22.40
#